data_AF-A0A183U6W5-F1
#
_entry.id   AF-A0A183U6W5-F1
#
_cell.length_a   1.000
_cell.length_b   1.000
_cell.length_c   1.000
_cell.angle_alpha   90.00
_cell.angle_beta   90.00
_cell.angle_gamma   90.00
#
_symmetry.space_group_name_H-M   'P 1'
#
loop_
_entity.id
_entity.type
_entity.pdbx_description
1 polymer ?
#
loop_
_entity_poly.entity_id
_entity_poly.type
_entity_poly.pdbx_seq_one_letter_code
_entity_poly.pdbx_strand_id
1 'polypeptide(L)'
;MAISDGAAKLLVSEYKRLRLGDSNNSATSSWRITVRQLESLIRLSEALARLHCESEVTTDHVNQASKLLSKSIVRVEQPDIALQEDDEAIFGDVDVSNVLFFCR
;
A
#
# COMPACT_ATOMS: atom_id res chain seq x y z
N MET A 1 0.20 -11.26 21.34
CA MET A 1 1.36 -11.54 20.47
C MET A 1 2.44 -10.55 20.84
N ALA A 2 3.64 -11.00 21.21
CA ALA A 2 4.75 -10.09 21.49
C ALA A 2 5.41 -9.66 20.17
N ILE A 3 5.95 -8.45 20.11
CA ILE A 3 6.78 -8.00 18.98
C ILE A 3 8.20 -7.85 19.51
N SER A 4 9.15 -8.54 18.90
CA SER A 4 10.56 -8.41 19.24
C SER A 4 11.05 -6.98 18.99
N ASP A 5 11.97 -6.47 19.81
CA ASP A 5 12.53 -5.12 19.63
C ASP A 5 13.18 -4.93 18.25
N GLY A 6 13.80 -5.99 17.72
CA GLY A 6 14.34 -6.02 16.37
C GLY A 6 13.27 -5.90 15.28
N ALA A 7 12.12 -6.58 15.47
CA ALA A 7 10.99 -6.50 14.56
C ALA A 7 10.31 -5.13 14.60
N ALA A 8 10.18 -4.53 15.79
CA ALA A 8 9.64 -3.18 15.96
C ALA A 8 10.49 -2.13 15.23
N LYS A 9 11.82 -2.20 15.35
CA LYS A 9 12.74 -1.32 14.61
C LYS A 9 12.60 -1.50 13.10
N LEU A 10 12.46 -2.75 12.64
CA LEU A 10 12.32 -3.07 11.23
C LEU A 10 10.99 -2.55 10.64
N LEU A 11 9.88 -2.66 11.39
CA LEU A 11 8.59 -2.09 11.00
C LEU A 11 8.68 -0.58 10.77
N VAL A 12 9.37 0.15 11.66
CA VAL A 12 9.56 1.60 11.53
C VAL A 12 10.44 1.94 10.32
N SER A 13 11.53 1.21 10.09
CA SER A 13 12.39 1.44 8.92
C SER A 13 11.65 1.17 7.61
N GLU A 14 10.88 0.09 7.54
CA GLU A 14 10.09 -0.28 6.37
C GLU A 14 8.99 0.75 6.08
N TYR A 15 8.29 1.24 7.11
CA TYR A 15 7.30 2.30 6.95
C TYR A 15 7.92 3.60 6.41
N LYS A 16 9.08 4.01 6.94
CA LYS A 16 9.81 5.17 6.43
C LYS A 16 10.18 4.98 4.95
N ARG A 17 10.68 3.80 4.58
CA ARG A 17 11.01 3.45 3.19
C ARG A 17 9.81 3.58 2.27
N LEU A 18 8.66 3.03 2.67
CA LEU A 18 7.40 3.14 1.90
C LEU A 18 6.96 4.60 1.73
N ARG A 19 7.04 5.41 2.78
CA ARG A 19 6.65 6.83 2.76
C ARG A 19 7.56 7.69 1.88
N LEU A 20 8.86 7.40 1.88
CA LEU A 20 9.83 8.10 1.02
C LEU A 20 9.62 7.73 -0.45
N GLY A 21 9.36 6.45 -0.74
CA GLY A 21 9.06 5.99 -2.11
C GLY A 21 7.79 6.63 -2.70
N ASP A 22 6.78 6.92 -1.87
CA ASP A 22 5.54 7.60 -2.24
C ASP A 22 5.75 9.09 -2.58
N SER A 23 6.64 9.77 -1.84
CA SER A 23 6.88 11.21 -1.99
C SER A 23 7.45 11.57 -3.38
N ASN A 24 8.23 10.66 -3.95
CA ASN A 24 8.89 10.85 -5.25
C ASN A 24 7.93 10.75 -6.45
N ASN A 25 6.69 10.27 -6.25
CA ASN A 25 5.68 10.06 -7.31
C ASN A 25 4.45 10.96 -7.14
N SER A 26 4.56 11.99 -6.29
CA SER A 26 3.45 12.80 -5.78
C SER A 26 2.67 13.61 -6.82
N ALA A 27 3.19 13.74 -8.05
CA ALA A 27 2.50 14.43 -9.14
C ALA A 27 1.45 13.57 -9.87
N THR A 28 1.53 12.23 -9.81
CA THR A 28 0.69 11.34 -10.64
C THR A 28 -0.05 10.24 -9.87
N SER A 29 0.34 9.94 -8.62
CA SER A 29 -0.32 8.90 -7.83
C SER A 29 -1.47 9.44 -6.96
N SER A 30 -2.69 9.01 -7.28
CA SER A 30 -3.90 9.20 -6.47
C SER A 30 -3.87 8.43 -5.13
N TRP A 31 -2.92 7.50 -4.98
CA TRP A 31 -2.75 6.68 -3.79
C TRP A 31 -1.64 7.26 -2.89
N ARG A 32 -1.94 7.50 -1.61
CA ARG A 32 -0.99 8.01 -0.61
C ARG A 32 -0.70 6.97 0.46
N ILE A 33 0.58 6.77 0.78
CA ILE A 33 1.00 5.91 1.91
C ILE A 33 0.62 6.57 3.24
N THR A 34 -0.34 6.04 3.99
CA THR A 34 -0.75 6.59 5.31
C THR A 34 -0.44 5.64 6.47
N VAL A 35 -0.74 6.06 7.71
CA VAL A 35 -0.63 5.20 8.91
C VAL A 35 -1.43 3.90 8.80
N ARG A 36 -2.48 3.86 7.97
CA ARG A 36 -3.23 2.62 7.68
C ARG A 36 -2.34 1.53 7.10
N GLN A 37 -1.34 1.90 6.29
CA GLN A 37 -0.40 0.94 5.71
C GLN A 37 0.53 0.34 6.77
N LEU A 38 0.90 1.12 7.78
CA LEU A 38 1.65 0.61 8.92
C LEU A 38 0.79 -0.37 9.75
N GLU A 39 -0.47 -0.03 10.01
CA GLU A 39 -1.39 -0.94 10.70
C GLU A 39 -1.60 -2.26 9.93
N SER A 40 -1.78 -2.18 8.62
CA SER A 40 -1.90 -3.37 7.76
C SER A 40 -0.62 -4.21 7.81
N LEU A 41 0.56 -3.57 7.78
CA LEU A 41 1.84 -4.26 7.89
C LEU A 41 1.96 -5.02 9.21
N ILE A 42 1.60 -4.39 10.34
CA ILE A 42 1.61 -5.01 11.67
C ILE A 42 0.65 -6.21 11.71
N ARG A 43 -0.59 -6.04 11.23
CA ARG A 43 -1.57 -7.15 11.19
C ARG A 43 -1.09 -8.32 10.36
N LEU A 44 -0.45 -8.06 9.21
CA LEU A 44 0.14 -9.09 8.36
C LEU A 44 1.29 -9.81 9.07
N SER A 45 2.20 -9.08 9.72
CA SER A 45 3.31 -9.68 10.47
C SER A 45 2.82 -10.58 11.61
N GLU A 46 1.77 -10.17 12.33
CA GLU A 46 1.18 -11.04 13.35
C GLU A 46 0.43 -12.24 12.77
N ALA A 47 -0.26 -12.07 11.63
CA ALA A 47 -0.95 -13.17 10.95
C ALA A 47 0.05 -14.24 10.48
N LEU A 48 1.21 -13.82 9.98
CA LEU A 48 2.31 -14.74 9.61
C LEU A 48 2.87 -15.46 10.84
N ALA A 49 3.07 -14.76 11.97
CA ALA A 49 3.48 -15.41 13.21
C ALA A 49 2.44 -16.44 13.68
N ARG A 50 1.14 -16.12 13.60
CA ARG A 50 0.05 -17.06 13.91
C ARG A 50 0.06 -18.28 12.99
N LEU A 51 0.34 -18.08 11.70
CA LEU A 51 0.41 -19.15 10.71
C LEU A 51 1.56 -20.13 11.01
N HIS A 52 2.68 -19.62 11.51
CA HIS A 52 3.82 -20.43 11.92
C HIS A 52 3.71 -20.96 13.36
N CYS A 53 2.58 -20.74 14.04
CA CYS A 53 2.37 -21.11 15.44
C CYS A 53 3.39 -20.49 16.42
N GLU A 54 3.92 -19.31 16.08
CA GLU A 54 4.84 -18.56 16.93
C GLU A 54 4.08 -17.54 17.81
N SER A 55 4.51 -17.40 19.07
CA SER A 55 3.93 -16.45 20.03
C SER A 55 4.54 -15.04 19.97
N GLU A 56 5.63 -14.90 19.20
CA GLU A 56 6.39 -13.67 19.01
C GLU A 56 6.56 -13.34 17.52
N VAL A 57 6.46 -12.06 17.17
CA VAL A 57 6.76 -11.56 15.83
C VAL A 57 8.27 -11.34 15.71
N THR A 58 8.91 -12.17 14.90
CA THR A 58 10.32 -12.05 14.53
C THR A 58 10.53 -11.11 13.33
N THR A 59 11.79 -10.76 13.06
CA THR A 59 12.15 -9.91 11.91
C THR A 59 11.84 -10.56 10.56
N ASP A 60 11.81 -11.90 10.47
CA ASP A 60 11.49 -12.60 9.23
C ASP A 60 10.03 -12.38 8.81
N HIS A 61 9.11 -12.47 9.77
CA HIS A 61 7.68 -12.19 9.55
C HIS A 61 7.44 -10.78 9.01
N VAL A 62 8.16 -9.79 9.53
CA VAL A 62 8.08 -8.40 9.05
C VAL A 62 8.60 -8.27 7.64
N ASN A 63 9.71 -8.94 7.30
CA ASN A 63 10.28 -8.91 5.96
C ASN A 63 9.34 -9.57 4.92
N GLN A 64 8.74 -10.71 5.27
CA GLN A 64 7.73 -11.35 4.43
C GLN A 64 6.47 -10.49 4.27
N ALA A 65 5.97 -9.90 5.35
CA ALA A 65 4.83 -8.98 5.30
C ALA A 65 5.12 -7.75 4.43
N SER A 66 6.32 -7.16 4.54
CA SER A 66 6.74 -6.01 3.72
C SER A 66 6.79 -6.37 2.22
N LYS A 67 7.30 -7.57 1.88
CA LYS A 67 7.30 -8.06 0.49
C LYS A 67 5.89 -8.25 -0.04
N LEU A 68 4.98 -8.83 0.75
CA LEU A 68 3.57 -9.01 0.38
C LEU A 68 2.87 -7.66 0.18
N LEU A 69 3.03 -6.74 1.14
CA LEU A 69 2.44 -5.41 1.07
C LEU A 69 2.94 -4.65 -0.16
N SER A 70 4.26 -4.65 -0.40
CA SER A 70 4.87 -3.99 -1.56
C SER A 70 4.35 -4.53 -2.89
N LYS A 71 4.05 -5.83 -2.98
CA LYS A 71 3.45 -6.46 -4.17
C LYS A 71 1.95 -6.19 -4.31
N SER A 72 1.23 -6.02 -3.19
CA SER A 72 -0.21 -5.72 -3.19
C SER A 72 -0.53 -4.29 -3.66
N ILE A 73 0.47 -3.40 -3.62
CA ILE A 73 0.34 -2.02 -4.10
C ILE A 73 0.47 -2.04 -5.62
N VAL A 74 -0.68 -2.19 -6.30
CA VAL A 74 -0.76 -2.03 -7.75
C VAL A 74 -0.66 -0.54 -8.07
N ARG A 75 0.41 -0.15 -8.76
CA ARG A 75 0.55 1.21 -9.28
C ARG A 75 -0.26 1.30 -10.57
N VAL A 76 -1.37 2.03 -10.52
CA VAL A 76 -2.09 2.41 -11.73
C VAL A 76 -1.31 3.56 -12.35
N GLU A 77 -0.52 3.26 -13.39
CA GLU A 77 -0.02 4.30 -14.28
C GLU A 77 -1.23 4.83 -15.06
N GLN A 78 -1.60 6.09 -14.81
CA GLN A 78 -2.58 6.75 -15.66
C GLN A 78 -1.85 7.13 -16.95
N PRO A 79 -2.29 6.64 -18.12
CA PRO A 79 -1.76 7.15 -19.38
C PRO A 79 -2.08 8.64 -19.49
N ASP A 80 -1.14 9.42 -19.99
CA ASP A 80 -1.33 10.85 -20.20
C ASP A 80 -2.56 11.09 -21.09
N ILE A 81 -3.61 11.67 -20.51
CA ILE A 81 -4.79 12.08 -21.25
C ILE A 81 -4.41 13.40 -21.93
N ALA A 82 -4.12 13.34 -23.23
CA ALA A 82 -3.97 14.54 -24.04
C ALA A 82 -5.33 15.23 -24.14
N LEU A 83 -5.62 16.15 -23.22
CA LEU A 83 -6.75 17.07 -23.33
C LEU A 83 -6.40 18.08 -24.43
N GLN A 84 -6.76 17.76 -25.67
CA GLN A 84 -6.80 18.76 -26.73
C GLN A 84 -7.89 19.78 -26.37
N GLU A 85 -7.52 21.06 -26.29
CA GLU A 85 -8.42 22.18 -26.00
C GLU A 85 -9.35 22.50 -27.18
N ASP A 86 -9.97 21.51 -27.81
CA ASP A 86 -10.94 21.70 -28.87
C ASP A 86 -11.87 20.47 -28.91
N ASP A 87 -12.90 20.41 -28.06
CA ASP A 87 -14.16 19.69 -28.35
C ASP A 87 -15.20 19.99 -27.25
N GLU A 88 -16.04 20.98 -27.53
CA GLU A 88 -17.35 21.10 -26.91
C GLU A 88 -18.20 19.87 -27.28
N ALA A 89 -18.77 19.21 -26.25
CA ALA A 89 -19.74 18.10 -26.27
C ALA A 89 -19.19 16.66 -26.23
N ILE A 90 -19.31 16.02 -25.05
CA ILE A 90 -20.25 14.92 -24.74
C ILE A 90 -20.01 14.52 -23.27
N PHE A 91 -20.88 14.99 -22.37
CA PHE A 91 -21.02 14.39 -21.03
C PHE A 91 -21.77 13.05 -21.20
N GLY A 92 -21.04 12.00 -21.54
CA GLY A 92 -21.49 10.62 -21.41
C GLY A 92 -21.19 10.12 -20.01
N ASP A 93 -22.25 9.75 -19.27
CA ASP A 93 -22.25 9.20 -17.93
C ASP A 93 -21.16 8.11 -17.74
N VAL A 94 -20.04 8.47 -17.09
CA VAL A 94 -19.05 7.49 -16.63
C VAL A 94 -19.58 6.93 -15.31
N ASP A 95 -20.15 5.74 -15.36
CA ASP A 95 -20.54 4.97 -14.18
C ASP A 95 -19.30 4.76 -13.27
N VAL A 96 -19.24 5.57 -12.20
CA VAL A 96 -18.19 5.49 -11.16
C VAL A 96 -18.35 4.23 -10.30
N SER A 97 -19.44 3.46 -10.49
CA SER A 97 -19.71 2.24 -9.73
C SER A 97 -18.69 1.13 -9.99
N ASN A 98 -17.93 1.18 -11.10
CA ASN A 98 -16.92 0.17 -11.42
C ASN A 98 -15.49 0.47 -10.93
N VAL A 99 -15.21 1.69 -10.42
CA VAL A 99 -13.90 2.03 -9.83
C VAL A 99 -13.83 1.64 -8.34
N LEU A 100 -14.98 1.43 -7.71
CA LEU A 100 -15.08 1.07 -6.30
C LEU A 100 -14.86 -0.43 -6.04
N PHE A 101 -14.51 -1.23 -7.05
CA PHE A 101 -14.40 -2.68 -6.86
C PHE A 101 -13.03 -3.17 -6.36
N PHE A 102 -12.02 -2.31 -6.22
CA PHE A 102 -10.71 -2.71 -5.72
C PHE A 102 -10.40 -2.30 -4.27
N CYS A 103 -11.39 -1.75 -3.56
CA CYS A 103 -11.24 -1.33 -2.16
C CYS A 103 -12.22 -2.03 -1.22
N ARG A 104 -12.36 -3.35 -1.35
CA ARG A 104 -13.04 -4.18 -0.35
C ARG A 104 -12.28 -5.45 -0.05
#